data_AF-A0A524E6Z0-F1
#
_entry.id   AF-A0A524E6Z0-F1
#
_cell.length_a   1.000
_cell.length_b   1.000
_cell.length_c   1.000
_cell.angle_alpha   90.00
_cell.angle_beta   90.00
_cell.angle_gamma   90.00
#
_symmetry.space_group_name_H-M   'P 1'
#
loop_
_entity.id
_entity.type
_entity.pdbx_description
1 polymer ?
#
loop_
_entity_poly.entity_id
_entity_poly.type
_entity_poly.pdbx_seq_one_letter_code
_entity_poly.pdbx_strand_id
1 'polypeptide(L)'
;MKNNSAQSNKYVLDTNFFISGFEKNPSDFTIFLDIISDMGLELYVTSNILQEIRWYLRRRIKDPVQILRIPIKDIREFKDSLDDSISSPQLNDLSNIVAARDINGIVVSSDLQLVRTCESFNIPVLISSSFIFLLRNTCLKEDQNIALDRIHDVILSDEIRHSVEKRQMFDPVTRIKKIQEHAINVLQKFSQVDQISPKQETAQYHTLPEENNLIEIMNEIEFEFPNYLDKVQNGNLESLRFELEEAYI
;
A
#
# COMPACT_ATOMS: atom_id res chain seq x y z
N MET A 1 -9.81 -16.91 -26.35
CA MET A 1 -8.59 -16.09 -26.39
C MET A 1 -7.89 -16.24 -25.05
N LYS A 2 -6.67 -16.78 -25.04
CA LYS A 2 -5.89 -16.94 -23.81
C LYS A 2 -5.20 -15.61 -23.52
N ASN A 3 -5.62 -14.89 -22.48
CA ASN A 3 -4.86 -13.75 -21.98
C ASN A 3 -3.63 -14.30 -21.25
N ASN A 4 -2.46 -14.18 -21.87
CA ASN A 4 -1.18 -14.30 -21.18
C ASN A 4 -1.10 -13.12 -20.19
N SER A 5 -1.45 -13.35 -18.93
CA SER A 5 -1.24 -12.36 -17.88
C SER A 5 0.25 -12.35 -17.52
N ALA A 6 1.03 -11.53 -18.23
CA ALA A 6 2.28 -11.03 -17.67
C ALA A 6 1.93 -10.43 -16.30
N GLN A 7 2.58 -10.92 -15.25
CA GLN A 7 2.37 -10.43 -13.90
C GLN A 7 2.65 -8.92 -13.90
N SER A 8 1.68 -8.12 -13.47
CA SER A 8 1.86 -6.67 -13.41
C SER A 8 2.93 -6.35 -12.37
N ASN A 9 3.93 -5.56 -12.74
CA ASN A 9 4.96 -5.07 -11.82
C ASN A 9 4.48 -3.82 -11.06
N LYS A 10 3.20 -3.45 -11.20
CA LYS A 10 2.62 -2.22 -10.65
C LYS A 10 1.70 -2.56 -9.48
N TYR A 11 1.99 -2.00 -8.32
CA TYR A 11 1.22 -2.26 -7.10
C TYR A 11 0.71 -0.95 -6.50
N VAL A 12 -0.60 -0.88 -6.21
CA VAL A 12 -1.23 0.26 -5.53
C VAL A 12 -1.35 -0.06 -4.05
N LEU A 13 -0.68 0.70 -3.19
CA LEU A 13 -0.61 0.44 -1.76
C LEU A 13 -1.71 1.19 -1.00
N ASP A 14 -2.45 0.45 -0.17
CA ASP A 14 -3.46 0.99 0.74
C ASP A 14 -2.84 1.56 2.04
N THR A 15 -3.54 2.45 2.74
CA THR A 15 -3.10 3.05 4.01
C THR A 15 -2.71 1.99 5.04
N ASN A 16 -3.49 0.91 5.15
CA ASN A 16 -3.25 -0.14 6.12
C ASN A 16 -1.91 -0.86 5.89
N PHE A 17 -1.41 -0.90 4.64
CA PHE A 17 -0.08 -1.45 4.37
C PHE A 17 1.01 -0.67 5.12
N PHE A 18 0.91 0.66 5.11
CA PHE A 18 1.84 1.54 5.81
C PHE A 18 1.72 1.45 7.32
N ILE A 19 0.49 1.47 7.82
CA ILE A 19 0.20 1.41 9.26
C ILE A 19 0.68 0.07 9.84
N SER A 20 0.23 -1.04 9.28
CA SER A 20 0.55 -2.37 9.80
C SER A 20 2.03 -2.72 9.61
N GLY A 21 2.64 -2.31 8.50
CA GLY A 21 4.02 -2.66 8.19
C GLY A 21 5.08 -1.80 8.86
N PHE A 22 4.84 -0.49 9.00
CA PHE A 22 5.93 0.47 9.19
C PHE A 22 5.67 1.54 10.26
N GLU A 23 4.46 1.69 10.81
CA GLU A 23 4.19 2.72 11.84
C GLU A 23 5.07 2.56 13.09
N LYS A 24 5.35 1.31 13.49
CA LYS A 24 6.18 1.00 14.66
C LYS A 24 7.69 1.07 14.36
N ASN A 25 8.10 0.76 13.14
CA ASN A 25 9.50 0.74 12.72
C ASN A 25 9.63 1.42 11.34
N PRO A 26 9.66 2.76 11.26
CA PRO A 26 9.64 3.48 9.99
C PRO A 26 10.89 3.23 9.13
N SER A 27 12.02 2.86 9.74
CA SER A 27 13.25 2.48 9.05
C SER A 27 13.10 1.22 8.19
N ASP A 28 12.21 0.31 8.57
CA ASP A 28 11.93 -0.90 7.78
C ASP A 28 11.26 -0.55 6.44
N PHE A 29 10.59 0.60 6.35
CA PHE A 29 10.04 1.07 5.09
C PHE A 29 11.13 1.48 4.10
N THR A 30 12.20 2.11 4.58
CA THR A 30 13.35 2.46 3.73
C THR A 30 14.02 1.20 3.18
N ILE A 31 14.24 0.19 4.04
CA ILE A 31 14.78 -1.11 3.62
C ILE A 31 13.86 -1.77 2.58
N PHE A 32 12.55 -1.71 2.81
CA PHE A 32 11.56 -2.21 1.86
C PHE A 32 11.66 -1.52 0.49
N LEU A 33 11.78 -0.19 0.44
CA LEU A 33 11.92 0.54 -0.82
C LEU A 33 13.19 0.17 -1.59
N ASP A 34 14.31 -0.03 -0.89
CA ASP A 34 15.56 -0.47 -1.52
C ASP A 34 15.40 -1.85 -2.19
N ILE A 35 14.70 -2.76 -1.52
CA ILE A 35 14.41 -4.10 -2.05
C ILE A 35 13.49 -4.01 -3.28
N ILE A 36 12.45 -3.20 -3.21
CA ILE A 36 11.50 -2.99 -4.33
C ILE A 36 12.22 -2.40 -5.55
N SER A 37 13.10 -1.43 -5.33
CA SER A 37 13.91 -0.82 -6.39
C SER A 37 14.82 -1.84 -7.05
N ASP A 38 15.51 -2.68 -6.27
CA ASP A 38 16.35 -3.77 -6.78
C ASP A 38 15.56 -4.79 -7.60
N MET A 39 14.29 -5.01 -7.26
CA MET A 39 13.40 -5.94 -7.95
C MET A 39 12.75 -5.33 -9.20
N GLY A 40 12.92 -4.02 -9.45
CA GLY A 40 12.31 -3.33 -10.59
C GLY A 40 10.78 -3.29 -10.52
N LEU A 41 10.22 -3.26 -9.31
CA LEU A 41 8.78 -3.13 -9.09
C LEU A 41 8.39 -1.66 -8.96
N GLU A 42 7.22 -1.32 -9.46
CA GLU A 42 6.67 0.03 -9.40
C GLU A 42 5.57 0.08 -8.34
N LEU A 43 5.74 0.96 -7.35
CA LEU A 43 4.74 1.17 -6.31
C LEU A 43 3.98 2.45 -6.58
N TYR A 44 2.70 2.45 -6.25
CA TYR A 44 1.80 3.57 -6.46
C TYR A 44 1.00 3.82 -5.19
N VAL A 45 0.82 5.10 -4.86
CA VAL A 45 -0.01 5.55 -3.74
C VAL A 45 -0.88 6.69 -4.24
N THR A 46 -2.16 6.73 -3.88
CA THR A 46 -3.01 7.86 -4.26
C THR A 46 -2.79 9.06 -3.34
N SER A 47 -3.03 10.27 -3.84
CA SER A 47 -2.99 11.49 -3.01
C SER A 47 -3.93 11.43 -1.80
N ASN A 48 -5.03 10.69 -1.93
CA ASN A 48 -6.00 10.46 -0.87
C ASN A 48 -5.45 9.60 0.27
N ILE A 49 -4.70 8.56 -0.07
CA ILE A 49 -4.04 7.69 0.91
C ILE A 49 -2.89 8.41 1.61
N LEU A 50 -2.13 9.26 0.90
CA LEU A 50 -1.07 10.06 1.51
C LEU A 50 -1.60 10.89 2.69
N GLN A 51 -2.80 11.47 2.58
CA GLN A 51 -3.38 12.27 3.65
C GLN A 51 -3.64 11.48 4.93
N GLU A 52 -3.87 10.17 4.84
CA GLU A 52 -4.09 9.29 5.99
C GLU A 52 -2.79 8.78 6.64
N ILE A 53 -1.72 8.68 5.85
CA ILE A 53 -0.43 8.18 6.33
C ILE A 53 0.21 9.19 7.29
N ARG A 54 0.78 8.70 8.40
CA ARG A 54 1.55 9.54 9.33
C ARG A 54 2.69 10.27 8.60
N TRP A 55 2.93 11.52 8.98
CA TRP A 55 3.85 12.40 8.26
C TRP A 55 5.30 11.86 8.14
N TYR A 56 5.83 11.24 9.19
CA TYR A 56 7.18 10.67 9.19
C TYR A 56 7.31 9.51 8.19
N LEU A 57 6.23 8.77 7.94
CA LEU A 57 6.19 7.77 6.87
C LEU A 57 6.03 8.43 5.50
N ARG A 58 5.20 9.48 5.39
CA ARG A 58 5.06 10.24 4.13
C ARG A 58 6.39 10.74 3.61
N ARG A 59 7.26 11.30 4.46
CA ARG A 59 8.59 11.80 4.06
C ARG A 59 9.57 10.72 3.61
N ARG A 60 9.30 9.47 3.98
CA ARG A 60 10.07 8.30 3.53
C ARG A 60 9.54 7.76 2.19
N ILE A 61 8.34 8.16 1.76
CA ILE A 61 7.82 7.85 0.42
C ILE A 61 8.65 8.61 -0.60
N LYS A 62 9.51 7.87 -1.29
CA LYS A 62 10.40 8.33 -2.36
C LYS A 62 10.32 7.33 -3.51
N ASP A 63 11.07 7.55 -4.57
CA ASP A 63 11.29 6.53 -5.60
C ASP A 63 11.67 5.19 -4.94
N PRO A 64 11.06 4.06 -5.35
CA PRO A 64 10.25 3.85 -6.57
C PRO A 64 8.73 4.07 -6.40
N VAL A 65 8.26 4.75 -5.35
CA VAL A 65 6.83 5.03 -5.14
C VAL A 65 6.37 6.25 -5.93
N GLN A 66 5.40 6.06 -6.82
CA GLN A 66 4.76 7.11 -7.60
C GLN A 66 3.44 7.55 -6.95
N ILE A 67 3.19 8.86 -6.95
CA ILE A 67 1.97 9.43 -6.39
C ILE A 67 0.96 9.66 -7.51
N LEU A 68 -0.21 9.01 -7.40
CA LEU A 68 -1.31 9.15 -8.34
C LEU A 68 -2.35 10.13 -7.82
N ARG A 69 -2.67 11.15 -8.63
CA ARG A 69 -3.77 12.06 -8.35
C ARG A 69 -5.01 11.60 -9.12
N ILE A 70 -5.97 11.03 -8.40
CA ILE A 70 -7.22 10.56 -8.99
C ILE A 70 -8.27 11.69 -8.92
N PRO A 71 -8.85 12.11 -10.06
CA PRO A 71 -9.92 13.09 -10.06
C PRO A 71 -11.13 12.59 -9.27
N ILE A 72 -11.70 13.46 -8.42
CA ILE A 72 -12.92 13.16 -7.64
C ILE A 72 -14.08 12.74 -8.56
N LYS A 73 -14.12 13.27 -9.78
CA LYS A 73 -15.12 12.90 -10.79
C LYS A 73 -15.06 11.39 -11.09
N ASP A 74 -13.87 10.85 -11.31
CA ASP A 74 -13.68 9.45 -11.69
C ASP A 74 -14.01 8.52 -10.51
N ILE A 75 -13.70 8.96 -9.28
CA ILE A 75 -14.10 8.26 -8.04
C ILE A 75 -15.63 8.19 -7.93
N ARG A 76 -16.34 9.30 -8.24
CA ARG A 76 -17.81 9.34 -8.19
C ARG A 76 -18.44 8.49 -9.29
N GLU A 77 -17.93 8.58 -10.52
CA GLU A 77 -18.40 7.73 -11.63
C GLU A 77 -18.22 6.25 -11.30
N PHE A 78 -17.10 5.88 -10.68
CA PHE A 78 -16.90 4.52 -10.20
C PHE A 78 -17.88 4.16 -9.07
N LYS A 79 -18.09 5.06 -8.10
CA LYS A 79 -19.06 4.85 -7.02
C LYS A 79 -20.47 4.60 -7.53
N ASP A 80 -20.90 5.37 -8.54
CA ASP A 80 -22.23 5.23 -9.14
C ASP A 80 -22.38 3.92 -9.93
N SER A 81 -21.26 3.28 -10.30
CA SER A 81 -21.24 1.93 -10.89
C SER A 81 -21.26 0.79 -9.86
N LEU A 82 -21.16 1.11 -8.56
CA LEU A 82 -21.28 0.12 -7.49
C LEU A 82 -22.73 -0.34 -7.37
N ASP A 83 -22.92 -1.65 -7.27
CA ASP A 83 -24.22 -2.22 -6.93
C ASP A 83 -24.56 -1.89 -5.46
N ASP A 84 -25.83 -1.56 -5.18
CA ASP A 84 -26.31 -1.16 -3.85
C ASP A 84 -26.12 -2.27 -2.79
N SER A 85 -25.80 -3.48 -3.22
CA SER A 85 -25.53 -4.66 -2.40
C SER A 85 -24.15 -4.65 -1.71
N ILE A 86 -23.21 -3.80 -2.16
CA ILE A 86 -21.87 -3.68 -1.59
C ILE A 86 -21.89 -2.53 -0.57
N SER A 87 -21.45 -2.78 0.67
CA SER A 87 -21.30 -1.70 1.65
C SER A 87 -20.36 -0.63 1.09
N SER A 88 -20.88 0.60 0.95
CA SER A 88 -20.17 1.69 0.26
C SER A 88 -18.74 1.82 0.80
N PRO A 89 -17.72 1.52 -0.03
CA PRO A 89 -16.32 1.70 0.35
C PRO A 89 -16.05 3.18 0.66
N GLN A 90 -15.00 3.44 1.43
CA GLN A 90 -14.60 4.80 1.72
C GLN A 90 -14.02 5.46 0.46
N LEU A 91 -13.99 6.80 0.43
CA LEU A 91 -13.49 7.53 -0.74
C LEU A 91 -12.05 7.13 -1.09
N ASN A 92 -11.25 6.83 -0.06
CA ASN A 92 -9.84 6.45 -0.21
C ASN A 92 -9.70 5.04 -0.80
N ASP A 93 -10.53 4.08 -0.36
CA ASP A 93 -10.65 2.75 -0.98
C ASP A 93 -10.98 2.85 -2.47
N LEU A 94 -11.99 3.67 -2.81
CA LEU A 94 -12.39 3.88 -4.19
C LEU A 94 -11.28 4.52 -5.02
N SER A 95 -10.50 5.43 -4.44
CA SER A 95 -9.34 6.02 -5.11
C SER A 95 -8.30 4.96 -5.50
N ASN A 96 -8.02 3.99 -4.61
CA ASN A 96 -7.08 2.90 -4.89
C ASN A 96 -7.59 1.98 -6.00
N ILE A 97 -8.89 1.69 -5.98
CA ILE A 97 -9.52 0.84 -6.99
C ILE A 97 -9.45 1.49 -8.38
N VAL A 98 -9.80 2.77 -8.47
CA VAL A 98 -9.71 3.54 -9.74
C VAL A 98 -8.26 3.62 -10.21
N ALA A 99 -7.32 3.94 -9.31
CA ALA A 99 -5.90 3.99 -9.63
C ALA A 99 -5.38 2.66 -10.20
N ALA A 100 -5.72 1.54 -9.57
CA ALA A 100 -5.30 0.21 -10.03
C ALA A 100 -5.89 -0.13 -11.39
N ARG A 101 -7.13 0.28 -11.67
CA ARG A 101 -7.75 0.11 -12.98
C ARG A 101 -7.02 0.91 -14.06
N ASP A 102 -6.67 2.16 -13.78
CA ASP A 102 -6.05 3.05 -14.76
C ASP A 102 -4.63 2.61 -15.14
N ILE A 103 -3.84 2.15 -14.15
CA ILE A 103 -2.47 1.70 -14.39
C ILE A 103 -2.36 0.21 -14.72
N ASN A 104 -3.47 -0.53 -14.73
CA ASN A 104 -3.52 -1.99 -14.81
C ASN A 104 -2.63 -2.66 -13.74
N GLY A 105 -2.76 -2.16 -12.51
CA GLY A 105 -1.99 -2.58 -11.33
C GLY A 105 -2.74 -3.56 -10.44
N ILE A 106 -2.06 -3.97 -9.37
CA ILE A 106 -2.60 -4.85 -8.33
C ILE A 106 -2.76 -4.03 -7.05
N VAL A 107 -3.95 -4.01 -6.46
CA VAL A 107 -4.17 -3.38 -5.14
C VAL A 107 -3.54 -4.25 -4.06
N VAL A 108 -2.83 -3.65 -3.11
CA VAL A 108 -2.29 -4.31 -1.92
C VAL A 108 -2.98 -3.72 -0.70
N SER A 109 -3.78 -4.52 -0.02
CA SER A 109 -4.50 -4.07 1.17
C SER A 109 -4.72 -5.18 2.17
N SER A 110 -4.70 -4.81 3.45
CA SER A 110 -5.13 -5.67 4.54
C SER A 110 -6.63 -5.57 4.82
N ASP A 111 -7.34 -4.56 4.30
CA ASP A 111 -8.78 -4.42 4.51
C ASP A 111 -9.57 -5.42 3.65
N LEU A 112 -10.29 -6.33 4.32
CA LEU A 112 -11.08 -7.36 3.66
C LEU A 112 -12.30 -6.81 2.92
N GLN A 113 -12.82 -5.63 3.28
CA GLN A 113 -13.89 -4.98 2.54
C GLN A 113 -13.37 -4.46 1.20
N LEU A 114 -12.20 -3.81 1.19
CA LEU A 114 -11.53 -3.38 -0.04
C LEU A 114 -11.17 -4.60 -0.91
N VAL A 115 -10.60 -5.65 -0.33
CA VAL A 115 -10.28 -6.90 -1.07
C VAL A 115 -11.52 -7.48 -1.76
N ARG A 116 -12.64 -7.61 -1.04
CA ARG A 116 -13.89 -8.13 -1.63
C ARG A 116 -14.45 -7.23 -2.73
N THR A 117 -14.31 -5.92 -2.56
CA THR A 117 -14.74 -4.95 -3.58
C THR A 117 -13.87 -5.09 -4.83
N CYS A 118 -12.55 -5.19 -4.70
CA CYS A 118 -11.69 -5.45 -5.85
C CYS A 118 -12.07 -6.77 -6.56
N GLU A 119 -12.31 -7.84 -5.80
CA GLU A 119 -12.74 -9.14 -6.34
C GLU A 119 -14.06 -9.05 -7.11
N SER A 120 -15.07 -8.34 -6.61
CA SER A 120 -16.36 -8.20 -7.30
C SER A 120 -16.27 -7.47 -8.63
N PHE A 121 -15.29 -6.56 -8.77
CA PHE A 121 -15.03 -5.81 -10.01
C PHE A 121 -13.95 -6.44 -10.90
N ASN A 122 -13.47 -7.65 -10.59
CA ASN A 122 -12.36 -8.30 -11.28
C ASN A 122 -11.08 -7.45 -11.34
N ILE A 123 -10.84 -6.65 -10.30
CA ILE A 123 -9.62 -5.87 -10.15
C ILE A 123 -8.62 -6.71 -9.35
N PRO A 124 -7.39 -6.93 -9.86
CA PRO A 124 -6.39 -7.72 -9.15
C PRO A 124 -6.09 -7.13 -7.77
N VAL A 125 -6.13 -7.98 -6.75
CA VAL A 125 -5.84 -7.59 -5.36
C VAL A 125 -5.02 -8.65 -4.64
N LEU A 126 -4.11 -8.20 -3.79
CA LEU A 126 -3.33 -9.02 -2.87
C LEU A 126 -3.52 -8.54 -1.44
N ILE A 127 -3.58 -9.50 -0.52
CA ILE A 127 -3.45 -9.19 0.90
C ILE A 127 -1.99 -8.79 1.17
N SER A 128 -1.78 -7.80 2.04
CA SER A 128 -0.46 -7.24 2.34
C SER A 128 0.57 -8.31 2.74
N SER A 129 0.22 -9.23 3.65
CA SER A 129 1.12 -10.33 4.02
C SER A 129 1.45 -11.23 2.82
N SER A 130 0.47 -11.57 1.99
CA SER A 130 0.70 -12.35 0.76
C SER A 130 1.58 -11.62 -0.26
N PHE A 131 1.49 -10.28 -0.31
CA PHE A 131 2.37 -9.47 -1.15
C PHE A 131 3.82 -9.53 -0.66
N ILE A 132 4.09 -9.39 0.64
CA ILE A 132 5.45 -9.56 1.15
C ILE A 132 5.96 -10.99 0.94
N PHE A 133 5.09 -11.99 1.11
CA PHE A 133 5.44 -13.38 0.80
C PHE A 133 5.81 -13.57 -0.67
N LEU A 134 5.10 -12.91 -1.60
CA LEU A 134 5.47 -12.87 -3.01
C LEU A 134 6.87 -12.28 -3.21
N LEU A 135 7.17 -11.14 -2.56
CA LEU A 135 8.48 -10.50 -2.66
C LEU A 135 9.60 -11.39 -2.16
N ARG A 136 9.38 -12.08 -1.04
CA ARG A 136 10.34 -13.03 -0.47
C ARG A 136 10.65 -14.19 -1.43
N ASN A 137 9.64 -14.75 -2.08
CA ASN A 137 9.86 -15.85 -3.02
C ASN A 137 10.43 -15.41 -4.38
N THR A 138 10.51 -14.10 -4.63
CA THR A 138 11.09 -13.52 -5.85
C THR A 138 12.47 -12.94 -5.62
N CYS A 139 12.77 -12.52 -4.39
CA CYS A 139 14.05 -11.95 -4.04
C CYS A 139 15.13 -13.03 -3.97
N LEU A 140 16.21 -12.82 -4.72
CA LEU A 140 17.34 -13.76 -4.80
C LEU A 140 18.41 -13.48 -3.72
N LYS A 141 18.36 -12.33 -3.05
CA LYS A 141 19.37 -11.92 -2.05
C LYS A 141 18.93 -12.37 -0.66
N GLU A 142 19.77 -13.15 0.01
CA GLU A 142 19.47 -13.72 1.33
C GLU A 142 19.26 -12.64 2.40
N ASP A 143 20.10 -11.61 2.44
CA ASP A 143 19.97 -10.49 3.40
C ASP A 143 18.63 -9.75 3.25
N GLN A 144 18.15 -9.58 2.01
CA GLN A 144 16.86 -8.95 1.74
C GLN A 144 15.69 -9.85 2.14
N ASN A 145 15.83 -11.17 1.95
CA ASN A 145 14.83 -12.14 2.42
C ASN A 145 14.66 -12.12 3.94
N ILE A 146 15.74 -11.93 4.71
CA ILE A 146 15.65 -11.77 6.17
C ILE A 146 14.83 -10.53 6.54
N ALA A 147 15.06 -9.41 5.84
CA ALA A 147 14.28 -8.19 6.07
C ALA A 147 12.80 -8.38 5.70
N LEU A 148 12.51 -9.02 4.57
CA LEU A 148 11.15 -9.35 4.13
C LEU A 148 10.44 -10.32 5.08
N ASP A 149 11.14 -11.30 5.64
CA ASP A 149 10.58 -12.24 6.64
C ASP A 149 10.11 -11.48 7.88
N ARG A 150 10.93 -10.57 8.38
CA ARG A 150 10.56 -9.72 9.52
C ARG A 150 9.35 -8.83 9.21
N ILE A 151 9.32 -8.18 8.04
CA ILE A 151 8.18 -7.33 7.63
C ILE A 151 6.91 -8.16 7.46
N HIS A 152 7.02 -9.35 6.84
CA HIS A 152 5.93 -10.30 6.67
C HIS A 152 5.30 -10.68 8.00
N ASP A 153 6.11 -11.04 8.99
CA ASP A 153 5.63 -11.47 10.30
C ASP A 153 4.92 -10.34 11.06
N VAL A 154 5.42 -9.11 10.95
CA VAL A 154 4.78 -7.91 11.53
C VAL A 154 3.40 -7.69 10.91
N ILE A 155 3.31 -7.65 9.58
CA ILE A 155 2.05 -7.41 8.87
C ILE A 155 1.05 -8.55 9.14
N LEU A 156 1.48 -9.81 9.01
CA LEU A 156 0.62 -10.97 9.24
C LEU A 156 0.07 -11.00 10.67
N SER A 157 0.93 -10.70 11.66
CA SER A 157 0.52 -10.67 13.06
C SER A 157 -0.53 -9.57 13.30
N ASP A 158 -0.34 -8.40 12.68
CA ASP A 158 -1.29 -7.29 12.81
C ASP A 158 -2.64 -7.61 12.13
N GLU A 159 -2.61 -8.21 10.93
CA GLU A 159 -3.80 -8.67 10.21
C GLU A 159 -4.61 -9.68 11.03
N ILE A 160 -3.96 -10.68 11.62
CA ILE A 160 -4.62 -11.69 12.46
C ILE A 160 -5.19 -11.02 13.72
N ARG A 161 -4.39 -10.19 14.41
CA ARG A 161 -4.81 -9.48 15.62
C ARG A 161 -6.06 -8.63 15.37
N HIS A 162 -6.06 -7.87 14.29
CA HIS A 162 -7.19 -7.01 13.92
C HIS A 162 -8.48 -7.81 13.67
N SER A 163 -8.37 -9.02 13.11
CA SER A 163 -9.52 -9.94 12.96
C SER A 163 -10.02 -10.49 14.29
N VAL A 164 -9.12 -10.77 15.23
CA VAL A 164 -9.49 -11.28 16.57
C VAL A 164 -10.16 -10.20 17.40
N GLU A 165 -9.70 -8.95 17.31
CA GLU A 165 -10.21 -7.81 18.07
C GLU A 165 -11.56 -7.31 17.55
N LYS A 166 -11.74 -7.20 16.23
CA LYS A 166 -12.96 -6.60 15.67
C LYS A 166 -14.20 -7.50 15.67
N ARG A 167 -14.09 -8.83 15.82
CA ARG A 167 -15.15 -9.90 15.94
C ARG A 167 -16.50 -9.76 15.18
N GLN A 168 -16.78 -8.70 14.43
CA GLN A 168 -18.12 -8.30 14.02
C GLN A 168 -18.33 -8.27 12.50
N MET A 169 -17.26 -8.35 11.69
CA MET A 169 -17.40 -8.44 10.23
C MET A 169 -16.61 -9.59 9.57
N PHE A 170 -15.46 -10.00 10.11
CA PHE A 170 -14.65 -11.08 9.53
C PHE A 170 -14.03 -11.97 10.61
N ASP A 171 -14.41 -13.25 10.63
CA ASP A 171 -13.81 -14.28 11.48
C ASP A 171 -12.32 -14.48 11.12
N PRO A 172 -11.39 -14.50 12.10
CA PRO A 172 -9.99 -14.87 11.89
C PRO A 172 -9.77 -16.06 10.95
N VAL A 173 -10.63 -17.09 11.01
CA VAL A 173 -10.54 -18.25 10.11
C VAL A 173 -10.72 -17.86 8.65
N THR A 174 -11.67 -16.95 8.37
CA THR A 174 -11.92 -16.44 7.01
C THR A 174 -10.74 -15.62 6.50
N ARG A 175 -10.14 -14.78 7.37
CA ARG A 175 -8.94 -14.02 6.99
C ARG A 175 -7.77 -14.95 6.68
N ILE A 176 -7.50 -15.95 7.53
CA ILE A 176 -6.43 -16.93 7.31
C ILE A 176 -6.64 -17.67 5.99
N LYS A 177 -7.87 -18.12 5.70
CA LYS A 177 -8.20 -18.76 4.41
C LYS A 177 -7.89 -17.85 3.23
N LYS A 178 -8.28 -16.58 3.29
CA LYS A 178 -7.99 -15.61 2.23
C LYS A 178 -6.49 -15.37 2.05
N ILE A 179 -5.73 -15.23 3.14
CA ILE A 179 -4.26 -15.12 3.07
C ILE A 179 -3.66 -16.36 2.40
N GLN A 180 -4.11 -17.56 2.78
CA GLN A 180 -3.67 -18.82 2.20
C GLN A 180 -4.04 -18.92 0.71
N GLU A 181 -5.26 -18.56 0.33
CA GLU A 181 -5.71 -18.52 -1.07
C GLU A 181 -4.83 -17.59 -1.90
N HIS A 182 -4.54 -16.39 -1.41
CA HIS A 182 -3.68 -15.43 -2.10
C HIS A 182 -2.23 -15.93 -2.20
N ALA A 183 -1.69 -16.52 -1.14
CA ALA A 183 -0.36 -17.14 -1.15
C ALA A 183 -0.27 -18.32 -2.13
N ILE A 184 -1.28 -19.19 -2.18
CA ILE A 184 -1.35 -20.30 -3.14
C ILE A 184 -1.43 -19.77 -4.57
N ASN A 185 -2.28 -18.76 -4.83
CA ASN A 185 -2.40 -18.14 -6.14
C ASN A 185 -1.07 -17.51 -6.59
N VAL A 186 -0.32 -16.92 -5.66
CA VAL A 186 1.06 -16.46 -5.89
C VAL A 186 1.94 -17.64 -6.29
N LEU A 187 2.01 -18.70 -5.49
CA LEU A 187 2.87 -19.88 -5.77
C LEU A 187 2.52 -20.60 -7.09
N GLN A 188 1.24 -20.67 -7.43
CA GLN A 188 0.77 -21.29 -8.67
C GLN A 188 1.18 -20.47 -9.91
N LYS A 189 1.09 -19.14 -9.83
CA LYS A 189 1.58 -18.24 -10.89
C LYS A 189 3.10 -18.31 -11.02
N PHE A 190 3.82 -18.46 -9.90
CA PHE A 190 5.27 -18.67 -9.88
C PHE A 190 5.70 -19.97 -10.57
N SER A 191 4.92 -21.04 -10.37
CA SER A 191 5.22 -22.35 -10.97
C SER A 191 4.98 -22.39 -12.49
N GLN A 192 4.42 -21.32 -13.08
CA GLN A 192 4.08 -21.21 -14.50
C GLN A 192 4.91 -20.19 -15.29
N VAL A 193 5.81 -19.43 -14.64
CA VAL A 193 6.58 -18.37 -15.32
C VAL A 193 8.04 -18.38 -14.87
N ASP A 194 8.94 -18.68 -15.82
CA ASP A 194 10.38 -18.42 -15.70
C ASP A 194 10.63 -16.91 -15.55
N GLN A 195 11.35 -16.56 -14.49
CA GLN A 195 12.21 -15.39 -14.30
C GLN A 195 11.63 -14.03 -14.73
N ILE A 196 11.32 -13.21 -13.72
CA ILE A 196 11.15 -11.75 -13.85
C ILE A 196 12.42 -11.21 -14.53
N SER A 197 12.34 -10.94 -15.83
CA SER A 197 13.41 -10.28 -16.55
C SER A 197 13.36 -8.79 -16.25
N PRO A 198 14.46 -8.15 -15.82
CA PRO A 198 14.49 -6.72 -15.60
C PRO A 198 14.41 -6.02 -16.96
N LYS A 199 13.24 -5.50 -17.32
CA LYS A 199 13.14 -4.53 -18.40
C LYS A 199 13.45 -3.15 -17.83
N GLN A 200 14.68 -2.70 -18.08
CA GLN A 200 15.03 -1.29 -18.01
C GLN A 200 14.27 -0.55 -19.12
N GLU A 201 13.21 0.16 -18.74
CA GLU A 201 12.70 1.32 -19.48
C GLU A 201 11.72 2.05 -18.55
N THR A 202 12.26 2.81 -17.60
CA THR A 202 11.48 3.81 -16.87
C THR A 202 11.24 4.99 -17.80
N ALA A 203 10.02 5.09 -18.32
CA ALA A 203 9.53 6.34 -18.90
C ALA A 203 9.51 7.38 -17.76
N GLN A 204 10.43 8.33 -17.84
CA GLN A 204 10.50 9.49 -16.97
C GLN A 204 9.20 10.30 -17.07
N TYR A 205 8.31 10.16 -16.10
CA TYR A 205 7.43 11.25 -15.71
C TYR A 205 8.19 12.08 -14.68
N HIS A 206 8.95 13.06 -15.16
CA HIS A 206 9.42 14.15 -14.32
C HIS A 206 8.22 15.01 -13.96
N THR A 207 7.62 14.84 -12.79
CA THR A 207 7.04 15.99 -12.10
C THR A 207 8.20 16.86 -11.63
N LEU A 208 8.12 18.16 -11.91
CA LEU A 208 9.22 19.08 -11.62
C LEU A 208 9.53 19.04 -10.12
N PRO A 209 10.80 19.00 -9.68
CA PRO A 209 11.18 19.01 -8.27
C PRO A 209 10.50 20.14 -7.48
N GLU A 210 10.22 21.26 -8.15
CA GLU A 210 9.52 22.43 -7.61
C GLU A 210 8.04 22.17 -7.30
N GLU A 211 7.35 21.34 -8.09
CA GLU A 211 5.95 20.95 -7.86
C GLU A 211 5.81 20.00 -6.67
N ASN A 212 6.74 19.04 -6.52
CA ASN A 212 6.77 18.15 -5.36
C ASN A 212 7.06 18.95 -4.08
N ASN A 213 7.98 19.92 -4.13
CA ASN A 213 8.31 20.79 -3.00
C ASN A 213 7.10 21.68 -2.61
N LEU A 214 6.35 22.19 -3.59
CA LEU A 214 5.10 22.92 -3.35
C LEU A 214 4.01 22.03 -2.74
N ILE A 215 3.87 20.78 -3.20
CA ILE A 215 2.92 19.81 -2.63
C ILE A 215 3.31 19.47 -1.19
N GLU A 216 4.61 19.27 -0.90
CA GLU A 216 5.11 19.06 0.46
C GLU A 216 4.79 20.24 1.38
N ILE A 217 5.09 21.47 0.94
CA ILE A 217 4.79 22.69 1.71
C ILE A 217 3.28 22.88 1.91
N MET A 218 2.47 22.64 0.88
CA MET A 218 1.01 22.71 1.00
C MET A 218 0.48 21.67 1.99
N ASN A 219 1.00 20.44 1.95
CA ASN A 219 0.60 19.39 2.89
C ASN A 219 1.02 19.72 4.33
N GLU A 220 2.22 20.28 4.53
CA GLU A 220 2.72 20.73 5.83
C GLU A 220 1.81 21.80 6.44
N ILE A 221 1.42 22.80 5.63
CA ILE A 221 0.56 23.91 6.07
C ILE A 221 -0.89 23.44 6.31
N GLU A 222 -1.46 22.64 5.40
CA GLU A 222 -2.87 22.27 5.46
C GLU A 222 -3.17 21.19 6.49
N PHE A 223 -2.25 20.24 6.74
CA PHE A 223 -2.56 19.05 7.53
C PHE A 223 -1.64 18.86 8.73
N GLU A 224 -0.37 19.25 8.65
CA GLU A 224 0.62 18.92 9.70
C GLU A 224 0.61 19.97 10.80
N PHE A 225 0.61 21.25 10.42
CA PHE A 225 0.56 22.37 11.37
C PHE A 225 -0.67 22.33 12.30
N PRO A 226 -1.90 22.08 11.80
CA PRO A 226 -3.07 21.95 12.66
C PRO A 226 -2.95 20.78 13.65
N ASN A 227 -2.43 19.62 13.20
CA ASN A 227 -2.24 18.45 14.05
C ASN A 227 -1.19 18.69 15.15
N TYR A 228 -0.12 19.44 14.87
CA TYR A 228 0.86 19.83 15.88
C TYR A 228 0.27 20.76 16.92
N LEU A 229 -0.52 21.75 16.49
CA LEU A 229 -1.23 22.65 17.40
C LEU A 229 -2.16 21.87 18.31
N ASP A 230 -2.93 20.91 17.78
CA ASP A 230 -3.80 20.04 18.58
C ASP A 230 -2.99 19.19 19.59
N LYS A 231 -1.85 18.63 19.19
CA LYS A 231 -1.02 17.84 20.12
C LYS A 231 -0.41 18.68 21.24
N VAL A 232 0.01 19.91 20.94
CA VAL A 232 0.50 20.86 21.94
C VAL A 232 -0.62 21.26 22.90
N GLN A 233 -1.80 21.60 22.36
CA GLN A 233 -2.97 21.99 23.17
C GLN A 233 -3.46 20.86 24.08
N ASN A 234 -3.38 19.61 23.61
CA ASN A 234 -3.80 18.43 24.36
C ASN A 234 -2.70 17.87 25.29
N GLY A 235 -1.51 18.49 25.35
CA GLY A 235 -0.41 18.06 26.22
C GLY A 235 0.29 16.76 25.78
N ASN A 236 0.07 16.31 24.55
CA ASN A 236 0.61 15.06 24.00
C ASN A 236 2.05 15.22 23.48
N LEU A 237 2.94 15.77 24.31
CA LEU A 237 4.28 16.21 23.92
C LEU A 237 5.23 15.06 23.55
N GLU A 238 5.11 13.88 24.18
CA GLU A 238 5.93 12.72 23.83
C GLU A 238 5.60 12.18 22.43
N SER A 239 4.31 12.12 22.07
CA SER A 239 3.89 11.73 20.72
C SER A 239 4.35 12.74 19.67
N LEU A 240 4.31 14.02 20.00
CA LEU A 240 4.82 15.07 19.13
C LEU A 240 6.34 14.98 18.99
N ARG A 241 7.08 14.72 20.08
CA ARG A 241 8.54 14.54 20.04
C ARG A 241 8.93 13.38 19.14
N PHE A 242 8.32 12.21 19.31
CA PHE A 242 8.58 11.05 18.46
C PHE A 242 8.32 11.36 16.98
N GLU A 243 7.19 12.02 16.68
CA GLU A 243 6.85 12.40 15.31
C GLU A 243 7.89 13.37 14.71
N LEU A 244 8.36 14.36 15.47
CA LEU A 244 9.41 15.29 15.05
C LEU A 244 10.76 14.60 14.85
N GLU A 245 11.16 13.73 15.77
CA GLU A 245 12.42 12.98 15.69
C GLU A 245 12.44 12.09 14.43
N GLU A 246 11.40 11.28 14.20
CA GLU A 246 11.40 10.29 13.10
C GLU A 246 11.44 10.86 11.69
N ALA A 247 11.11 12.13 11.53
CA ALA A 247 10.96 12.75 10.22
C ALA A 247 12.06 13.76 9.88
N TYR A 248 12.84 14.18 10.87
CA TYR A 248 14.01 15.03 10.73
C TYR A 248 15.34 14.27 10.94
N ILE A 249 15.29 12.93 11.08
CA ILE A 249 16.43 12.01 10.93
C ILE A 249 16.61 11.67 9.46
#